data_AF-A0A0C9VRB8-F1
#
_entry.id   AF-A0A0C9VRB8-F1
#
_cell.length_a   1.000
_cell.length_b   1.000
_cell.length_c   1.000
_cell.angle_alpha   90.00
_cell.angle_beta   90.00
_cell.angle_gamma   90.00
#
_symmetry.space_group_name_H-M   'P 1'
#
loop_
_entity.id
_entity.type
_entity.pdbx_description
1 polymer ?
#
loop_
_entity_poly.entity_id
_entity_poly.type
_entity_poly.pdbx_seq_one_letter_code
_entity_poly.pdbx_strand_id
1 'polypeptide(L)'
;MAASLPIPVYTNLEEVYQNLGTSLKHAERWDNLVREFKAKFGRTPAYIARAPGRVNLIGEHIDYSLFGVFPAAIEHDILIACAPRAPAEAPGSVVAENLHKKYKRQAFVPVRKQSLGAVGKEDVPEDAVHVESWHLDINQAALGWEGYVKAGYYGVLNHFFSPQGESQPVPVDLLVTGTVPSGSGLSSSAAMVVSSTLAFLAVNGILEDPNLAPSKGTLVEIAVENEKRVGVNSGGMDQAASVISLAGSALYVSFFPKLSADTIPLPGPTATRPSLPSATFVCANSLVVSDKAVHAKYQYNLRVVESLGAARVLAVRLGIKVSPREKITFRDVMARLMNEPEDQTEEDVKKVREGLERMAKEVECLRPEGKEDGDELGVTLETMIEWSGMGEELFNDVYLSWVTVEATHFQLYKRAKHCYTEALRVLKFRDVCLKAASSPDAYEGTSVFKALGVLMNESQESCANLYECTCPEVDQLTKLALEAGAYGSRVTGAGWGGCTVSLVDDSQVDSFIAKIKANYGPYRDLEGDALREVIFATKPSSGVCVYKFTE
;
A
#
# COMPACT_ATOMS: atom_id res chain seq x y z
N MET A 1 -3.48 -8.49 -18.96
CA MET A 1 -3.63 -7.72 -17.71
C MET A 1 -2.27 -7.17 -17.30
N ALA A 2 -2.18 -5.99 -16.67
CA ALA A 2 -0.88 -5.40 -16.32
C ALA A 2 -0.03 -6.27 -15.38
N ALA A 3 -0.68 -7.08 -14.53
CA ALA A 3 -0.03 -8.05 -13.64
C ALA A 3 0.69 -9.19 -14.37
N SER A 4 0.26 -9.58 -15.58
CA SER A 4 0.90 -10.66 -16.34
C SER A 4 2.13 -10.20 -17.14
N LEU A 5 2.43 -8.90 -17.13
CA LEU A 5 3.59 -8.34 -17.84
C LEU A 5 4.89 -8.70 -17.10
N PRO A 6 6.02 -8.82 -17.85
CA PRO A 6 7.32 -8.99 -17.24
C PRO A 6 7.74 -7.75 -16.47
N ILE A 7 8.72 -7.94 -15.57
CA ILE A 7 9.37 -6.82 -14.87
C ILE A 7 10.28 -6.09 -15.87
N PRO A 8 10.18 -4.75 -16.01
CA PRO A 8 11.04 -4.00 -16.91
C PRO A 8 12.52 -4.04 -16.49
N VAL A 9 13.39 -4.47 -17.41
CA VAL A 9 14.85 -4.40 -17.28
C VAL A 9 15.37 -3.51 -18.40
N TYR A 10 15.98 -2.39 -18.03
CA TYR A 10 16.53 -1.41 -18.96
C TYR A 10 18.06 -1.47 -18.98
N THR A 11 18.64 -1.17 -20.13
CA THR A 11 20.10 -0.97 -20.30
C THR A 11 20.44 0.46 -20.70
N ASN A 12 19.42 1.28 -21.00
CA ASN A 12 19.54 2.71 -21.31
C ASN A 12 18.79 3.55 -20.26
N LEU A 13 19.49 4.51 -19.63
CA LEU A 13 18.90 5.42 -18.64
C LEU A 13 17.85 6.37 -19.24
N GLU A 14 17.97 6.73 -20.53
CA GLU A 14 16.96 7.55 -21.20
C GLU A 14 15.60 6.86 -21.24
N GLU A 15 15.57 5.55 -21.47
CA GLU A 15 14.33 4.75 -21.46
C GLU A 15 13.74 4.68 -20.05
N VAL A 16 14.58 4.65 -19.01
CA VAL A 16 14.13 4.75 -17.62
C VAL A 16 13.46 6.10 -17.40
N TYR A 17 14.11 7.21 -17.74
CA TYR A 17 13.58 8.56 -17.48
C TYR A 17 12.31 8.88 -18.27
N GLN A 18 12.24 8.47 -19.55
CA GLN A 18 11.01 8.61 -20.35
C GLN A 18 9.83 7.87 -19.70
N ASN A 19 10.06 6.66 -19.17
CA ASN A 19 9.03 5.87 -18.49
C ASN A 19 8.70 6.38 -17.07
N LEU A 20 9.60 7.12 -16.44
CA LEU A 20 9.35 7.76 -15.14
C LEU A 20 8.55 9.06 -15.30
N GLY A 21 8.60 9.70 -16.47
CA GLY A 21 7.94 10.99 -16.70
C GLY A 21 8.59 12.16 -15.95
N THR A 22 9.87 12.03 -15.55
CA THR A 22 10.51 12.92 -14.57
C THR A 22 11.76 13.65 -15.07
N SER A 23 12.16 14.69 -14.30
CA SER A 23 13.18 15.71 -14.62
C SER A 23 14.65 15.29 -14.46
N LEU A 24 15.58 16.14 -14.93
CA LEU A 24 17.05 16.08 -14.76
C LEU A 24 17.54 15.69 -13.34
N LYS A 25 16.79 16.01 -12.27
CA LYS A 25 17.16 15.69 -10.88
C LYS A 25 17.23 14.20 -10.59
N HIS A 26 16.49 13.36 -11.32
CA HIS A 26 16.58 11.91 -11.14
C HIS A 26 17.91 11.36 -11.68
N ALA A 27 18.45 11.94 -12.74
CA ALA A 27 19.75 11.54 -13.29
C ALA A 27 20.89 11.76 -12.28
N GLU A 28 20.95 12.95 -11.68
CA GLU A 28 21.96 13.26 -10.66
C GLU A 28 21.94 12.28 -9.47
N ARG A 29 20.74 11.86 -9.04
CA ARG A 29 20.59 10.91 -7.92
C ARG A 29 21.11 9.52 -8.28
N TRP A 30 20.82 9.04 -9.49
CA TRP A 30 21.29 7.74 -9.97
C TRP A 30 22.81 7.73 -10.15
N ASP A 31 23.37 8.77 -10.76
CA ASP A 31 24.81 8.93 -10.93
C ASP A 31 25.54 9.02 -9.58
N ASN A 32 24.99 9.76 -8.63
CA ASN A 32 25.54 9.83 -7.28
C ASN A 32 25.53 8.45 -6.60
N LEU A 33 24.46 7.68 -6.74
CA LEU A 33 24.38 6.32 -6.19
C LEU A 33 25.47 5.40 -6.77
N VAL A 34 25.70 5.47 -8.09
CA VAL A 34 26.76 4.71 -8.77
C VAL A 34 28.15 5.12 -8.26
N ARG A 35 28.40 6.42 -8.16
CA ARG A 35 29.67 6.95 -7.65
C ARG A 35 29.95 6.50 -6.23
N GLU A 36 28.96 6.61 -5.34
CA GLU A 36 29.09 6.19 -3.94
C GLU A 36 29.23 4.66 -3.81
N PHE A 37 28.55 3.88 -4.65
CA PHE A 37 28.72 2.43 -4.70
C PHE A 37 30.17 2.08 -5.06
N LYS A 38 30.72 2.71 -6.11
CA LYS A 38 32.12 2.52 -6.52
C LYS A 38 33.11 2.94 -5.43
N ALA A 39 32.85 4.05 -4.74
CA ALA A 39 33.69 4.51 -3.65
C ALA A 39 33.70 3.53 -2.45
N LYS A 40 32.56 2.90 -2.14
CA LYS A 40 32.41 1.97 -1.01
C LYS A 40 32.93 0.56 -1.31
N PHE A 41 32.63 0.05 -2.51
CA PHE A 41 32.84 -1.36 -2.85
C PHE A 41 33.92 -1.59 -3.91
N GLY A 42 34.58 -0.53 -4.39
CA GLY A 42 35.72 -0.59 -5.31
C GLY A 42 35.37 -0.99 -6.74
N ARG A 43 34.09 -1.18 -7.07
CA ARG A 43 33.59 -1.59 -8.40
C ARG A 43 32.28 -0.90 -8.73
N THR A 44 31.91 -0.86 -10.01
CA THR A 44 30.60 -0.37 -10.42
C THR A 44 29.50 -1.35 -9.99
N PRO A 45 28.28 -0.87 -9.69
CA PRO A 45 27.15 -1.77 -9.51
C PRO A 45 26.85 -2.51 -10.82
N ALA A 46 26.34 -3.73 -10.72
CA ALA A 46 25.86 -4.49 -11.87
C ALA A 46 24.40 -4.13 -12.20
N TYR A 47 23.62 -3.79 -11.18
CA TYR A 47 22.23 -3.40 -11.31
C TYR A 47 21.86 -2.24 -10.37
N ILE A 48 20.82 -1.48 -10.74
CA ILE A 48 20.02 -0.66 -9.83
C ILE A 48 18.58 -1.15 -9.89
N ALA A 49 18.06 -1.64 -8.77
CA ALA A 49 16.64 -1.94 -8.61
C ALA A 49 15.92 -0.71 -8.06
N ARG A 50 14.76 -0.40 -8.63
CA ARG A 50 13.88 0.69 -8.19
C ARG A 50 12.51 0.15 -7.78
N ALA A 51 11.98 0.63 -6.67
CA ALA A 51 10.55 0.52 -6.35
C ALA A 51 10.01 1.84 -5.78
N PRO A 52 8.93 2.42 -6.34
CA PRO A 52 8.32 3.63 -5.82
C PRO A 52 7.53 3.38 -4.54
N GLY A 53 7.39 4.43 -3.72
CA GLY A 53 6.33 4.50 -2.73
C GLY A 53 4.96 4.64 -3.40
N ARG A 54 3.90 4.82 -2.60
CA ARG A 54 2.54 5.00 -3.14
C ARG A 54 1.70 5.90 -2.27
N VAL A 55 0.72 6.55 -2.89
CA VAL A 55 -0.33 7.29 -2.20
C VAL A 55 -1.67 6.64 -2.54
N ASN A 56 -2.56 6.52 -1.56
CA ASN A 56 -3.93 6.07 -1.81
C ASN A 56 -4.79 7.30 -2.15
N LEU A 57 -5.25 7.41 -3.40
CA LEU A 57 -5.96 8.60 -3.87
C LEU A 57 -7.38 8.67 -3.31
N ILE A 58 -8.03 7.52 -3.14
CA ILE A 58 -9.35 7.36 -2.51
C ILE A 58 -9.58 5.88 -2.15
N GLY A 59 -10.39 5.60 -1.12
CA GLY A 59 -10.61 4.23 -0.64
C GLY A 59 -9.83 3.89 0.61
N GLU A 60 -9.89 4.70 1.67
CA GLU A 60 -9.22 4.33 2.94
C GLU A 60 -10.07 3.38 3.78
N HIS A 61 -9.40 2.48 4.51
CA HIS A 61 -10.03 1.58 5.48
C HIS A 61 -11.13 0.64 4.93
N ILE A 62 -11.08 0.37 3.62
CA ILE A 62 -12.01 -0.55 2.96
C ILE A 62 -11.32 -1.80 2.38
N ASP A 63 -9.99 -1.85 2.38
CA ASP A 63 -9.18 -2.94 1.85
C ASP A 63 -9.36 -4.23 2.65
N TYR A 64 -9.32 -4.17 3.99
CA TYR A 64 -9.64 -5.31 4.86
C TYR A 64 -11.14 -5.64 4.91
N SER A 65 -11.98 -4.79 4.32
CA SER A 65 -13.39 -5.10 4.04
C SER A 65 -13.57 -5.73 2.65
N LEU A 66 -12.47 -6.03 1.95
CA LEU A 66 -12.35 -6.60 0.61
C LEU A 66 -12.97 -5.76 -0.52
N PHE A 67 -13.14 -4.45 -0.31
CA PHE A 67 -13.53 -3.54 -1.39
C PHE A 67 -12.33 -3.01 -2.15
N GLY A 68 -12.55 -2.67 -3.43
CA GLY A 68 -11.51 -2.08 -4.26
C GLY A 68 -11.07 -0.69 -3.79
N VAL A 69 -9.78 -0.41 -3.96
CA VAL A 69 -9.10 0.84 -3.59
C VAL A 69 -8.43 1.48 -4.80
N PHE A 70 -8.01 2.75 -4.69
CA PHE A 70 -7.52 3.52 -5.82
C PHE A 70 -6.14 4.19 -5.59
N PRO A 71 -5.05 3.43 -5.39
CA PRO A 71 -3.72 3.99 -5.20
C PRO A 71 -3.01 4.40 -6.50
N ALA A 72 -1.96 5.20 -6.37
CA ALA A 72 -0.99 5.48 -7.42
C ALA A 72 0.44 5.43 -6.86
N ALA A 73 1.39 4.93 -7.65
CA ALA A 73 2.80 5.07 -7.33
C ALA A 73 3.21 6.56 -7.39
N ILE A 74 4.08 6.98 -6.48
CA ILE A 74 4.63 8.35 -6.45
C ILE A 74 6.04 8.36 -7.06
N GLU A 75 6.53 9.55 -7.40
CA GLU A 75 7.89 9.73 -7.96
C GLU A 75 8.98 9.43 -6.92
N HIS A 76 8.65 9.51 -5.64
CA HIS A 76 9.56 9.15 -4.54
C HIS A 76 9.70 7.62 -4.47
N ASP A 77 10.93 7.15 -4.35
CA ASP A 77 11.26 5.74 -4.52
C ASP A 77 12.43 5.29 -3.63
N ILE A 78 12.59 3.97 -3.55
CA ILE A 78 13.78 3.29 -3.05
C ILE A 78 14.60 2.85 -4.27
N LEU A 79 15.89 3.14 -4.23
CA LEU A 79 16.90 2.66 -5.17
C LEU A 79 17.89 1.78 -4.42
N ILE A 80 18.17 0.60 -4.97
CA ILE A 80 19.16 -0.33 -4.46
C ILE A 80 20.15 -0.64 -5.58
N ALA A 81 21.36 -0.11 -5.47
CA ALA A 81 22.48 -0.51 -6.32
C ALA A 81 23.08 -1.81 -5.78
N CYS A 82 23.29 -2.80 -6.64
CA CYS A 82 23.80 -4.10 -6.24
C CYS A 82 24.81 -4.68 -7.24
N ALA A 83 25.74 -5.48 -6.73
CA ALA A 83 26.65 -6.28 -7.53
C ALA A 83 27.01 -7.59 -6.81
N PRO A 84 27.27 -8.68 -7.56
CA PRO A 84 27.83 -9.88 -6.95
C PRO A 84 29.19 -9.58 -6.31
N ARG A 85 29.50 -10.30 -5.25
CA ARG A 85 30.81 -10.35 -4.59
C ARG A 85 31.54 -11.64 -4.98
N ALA A 86 32.85 -11.69 -4.72
CA ALA A 86 33.67 -12.83 -5.10
C ALA A 86 33.18 -14.15 -4.44
N PRO A 87 33.25 -15.31 -5.12
CA PRO A 87 32.67 -16.59 -4.65
C PRO A 87 33.32 -17.19 -3.39
N ALA A 88 34.42 -16.61 -2.88
CA ALA A 88 35.12 -17.12 -1.71
C ALA A 88 34.36 -16.89 -0.39
N GLU A 89 33.24 -16.18 -0.43
CA GLU A 89 32.39 -15.90 0.72
C GLU A 89 31.22 -16.88 0.85
N ALA A 90 30.61 -16.94 2.04
CA ALA A 90 29.47 -17.82 2.29
C ALA A 90 28.35 -17.57 1.27
N PRO A 91 27.74 -18.62 0.70
CA PRO A 91 26.65 -18.50 -0.27
C PRO A 91 25.56 -17.55 0.22
N GLY A 92 25.19 -16.61 -0.65
CA GLY A 92 24.15 -15.62 -0.36
C GLY A 92 24.50 -14.59 0.71
N SER A 93 25.75 -14.50 1.16
CA SER A 93 26.14 -13.48 2.14
C SER A 93 25.94 -12.07 1.59
N VAL A 94 25.41 -11.17 2.42
CA VAL A 94 25.06 -9.80 2.05
C VAL A 94 25.81 -8.80 2.92
N VAL A 95 26.36 -7.78 2.29
CA VAL A 95 26.75 -6.52 2.93
C VAL A 95 25.82 -5.43 2.42
N ALA A 96 25.06 -4.82 3.33
CA ALA A 96 24.09 -3.79 3.02
C ALA A 96 24.48 -2.46 3.67
N GLU A 97 24.67 -1.44 2.84
CA GLU A 97 24.92 -0.07 3.27
C GLU A 97 23.79 0.86 2.82
N ASN A 98 23.72 2.03 3.46
CA ASN A 98 22.72 3.04 3.15
C ASN A 98 23.41 4.40 3.03
N LEU A 99 23.02 5.22 2.05
CA LEU A 99 23.55 6.58 1.89
C LEU A 99 23.11 7.51 3.02
N HIS A 100 21.95 7.25 3.63
CA HIS A 100 21.48 8.05 4.73
C HIS A 100 22.15 7.60 6.03
N LYS A 101 22.98 8.47 6.61
CA LYS A 101 23.87 8.19 7.76
C LYS A 101 23.20 7.63 9.02
N LYS A 102 21.89 7.84 9.19
CA LYS A 102 21.10 7.29 10.31
C LYS A 102 20.98 5.77 10.26
N TYR A 103 21.09 5.17 9.08
CA TYR A 103 21.04 3.72 8.88
C TYR A 103 22.46 3.16 8.82
N LYS A 104 22.82 2.38 9.84
CA LYS A 104 24.15 1.78 9.97
C LYS A 104 24.34 0.63 8.97
N ARG A 105 25.59 0.41 8.56
CA ARG A 105 26.02 -0.74 7.75
C ARG A 105 25.64 -2.06 8.43
N GLN A 106 25.17 -3.01 7.64
CA GLN A 106 24.74 -4.33 8.07
C GLN A 106 25.42 -5.41 7.24
N ALA A 107 25.68 -6.57 7.85
CA ALA A 107 26.16 -7.75 7.17
C ALA A 107 25.43 -8.98 7.72
N PHE A 108 24.97 -9.87 6.85
CA PHE A 108 24.23 -11.07 7.24
C PHE A 108 24.42 -12.20 6.23
N VAL A 109 24.25 -13.43 6.71
CA VAL A 109 24.41 -14.65 5.91
C VAL A 109 23.16 -15.50 6.08
N PRO A 110 22.50 -15.94 4.98
CA PRO A 110 21.40 -16.88 5.08
C PRO A 110 21.93 -18.26 5.50
N VAL A 111 21.19 -18.95 6.36
CA VAL A 111 21.57 -20.29 6.83
C VAL A 111 20.51 -21.30 6.39
N ARG A 112 20.92 -22.53 6.12
CA ARG A 112 19.99 -23.64 5.90
C ARG A 112 19.56 -24.19 7.26
N LYS A 113 18.26 -24.17 7.55
CA LYS A 113 17.69 -24.81 8.75
C LYS A 113 17.00 -26.11 8.35
N GLN A 114 17.33 -27.19 9.04
CA GLN A 114 16.53 -28.41 9.00
C GLN A 114 15.20 -28.11 9.71
N SER A 115 14.09 -28.21 8.98
CA SER A 115 12.77 -28.13 9.58
C SER A 115 12.52 -29.39 10.42
N LEU A 116 12.69 -29.31 11.74
CA LEU A 116 11.90 -30.14 12.64
C LEU A 116 10.48 -29.60 12.56
N GLY A 117 9.54 -30.40 12.03
CA GLY A 117 8.15 -30.01 11.90
C GLY A 117 7.64 -29.39 13.20
N ALA A 118 7.08 -28.20 13.11
CA ALA A 118 6.30 -27.60 14.19
C ALA A 118 4.95 -28.33 14.28
N VAL A 119 4.98 -29.58 14.71
CA VAL A 119 3.81 -30.35 15.17
C VAL A 119 4.26 -31.08 16.43
N GLY A 120 3.39 -31.12 17.43
CA GLY A 120 3.62 -31.80 18.70
C GLY A 120 4.16 -33.23 18.51
N LYS A 121 4.86 -33.71 19.53
CA LYS A 121 5.69 -34.94 19.53
C LYS A 121 4.94 -36.27 19.34
N GLU A 122 3.73 -36.27 18.84
CA GLU A 122 2.90 -37.47 18.68
C GLU A 122 2.27 -37.40 17.27
N ASP A 123 2.59 -38.39 16.43
CA ASP A 123 2.12 -38.60 15.04
C ASP A 123 2.98 -38.04 13.88
N VAL A 124 4.27 -38.39 13.82
CA VAL A 124 5.08 -38.25 12.58
C VAL A 124 5.55 -39.64 12.11
N PRO A 125 5.27 -40.07 10.86
CA PRO A 125 5.82 -41.29 10.27
C PRO A 125 7.36 -41.26 10.24
N GLU A 126 8.02 -42.39 10.50
CA GLU A 126 9.50 -42.51 10.54
C GLU A 126 10.21 -42.11 9.22
N ASP A 127 9.46 -41.88 8.14
CA ASP A 127 9.98 -41.53 6.81
C ASP A 127 9.85 -40.03 6.46
N ALA A 128 9.26 -39.20 7.34
CA ALA A 128 9.00 -37.78 7.08
C ALA A 128 10.13 -36.88 7.58
N VAL A 129 11.35 -37.11 7.11
CA VAL A 129 12.44 -36.13 7.17
C VAL A 129 12.63 -35.61 5.75
N HIS A 130 12.58 -34.29 5.53
CA HIS A 130 13.30 -33.51 4.49
C HIS A 130 12.52 -32.27 4.01
N VAL A 131 13.01 -31.05 4.35
CA VAL A 131 13.33 -29.91 3.45
C VAL A 131 14.23 -28.93 4.24
N GLU A 132 15.47 -28.64 3.80
CA GLU A 132 16.33 -27.61 4.41
C GLU A 132 16.00 -26.22 3.87
N SER A 133 15.02 -25.52 4.45
CA SER A 133 14.67 -24.16 4.00
C SER A 133 15.77 -23.13 4.32
N TRP A 134 15.88 -22.10 3.47
CA TRP A 134 16.76 -20.96 3.74
C TRP A 134 16.15 -20.06 4.80
N HIS A 135 16.98 -19.66 5.78
CA HIS A 135 16.57 -18.89 6.93
C HIS A 135 17.40 -17.62 7.11
N LEU A 136 16.71 -16.52 7.45
CA LEU A 136 17.30 -15.25 7.88
C LEU A 136 16.59 -14.79 9.16
N ASP A 137 17.35 -14.46 10.20
CA ASP A 137 16.77 -13.94 11.43
C ASP A 137 16.32 -12.48 11.26
N ILE A 138 15.02 -12.26 11.43
CA ILE A 138 14.35 -10.96 11.45
C ILE A 138 13.79 -10.76 12.86
N ASN A 139 14.34 -9.79 13.60
CA ASN A 139 13.84 -9.45 14.92
C ASN A 139 12.64 -8.50 14.80
N GLN A 140 11.44 -9.02 14.98
CA GLN A 140 10.20 -8.23 14.92
C GLN A 140 10.05 -7.27 16.11
N ALA A 141 10.67 -7.56 17.26
CA ALA A 141 10.60 -6.73 18.46
C ALA A 141 11.53 -5.50 18.40
N ALA A 142 12.59 -5.57 17.59
CA ALA A 142 13.53 -4.46 17.38
C ALA A 142 13.89 -4.38 15.88
N LEU A 143 12.87 -4.09 15.06
CA LEU A 143 12.99 -4.13 13.62
C LEU A 143 13.90 -3.01 13.09
N GLY A 144 15.09 -3.39 12.63
CA GLY A 144 15.99 -2.53 11.90
C GLY A 144 15.61 -2.40 10.42
N TRP A 145 16.20 -1.42 9.73
CA TRP A 145 15.96 -1.19 8.29
C TRP A 145 16.35 -2.40 7.43
N GLU A 146 17.36 -3.16 7.88
CA GLU A 146 17.79 -4.40 7.23
C GLU A 146 16.78 -5.54 7.37
N GLY A 147 15.84 -5.46 8.31
CA GLY A 147 14.74 -6.41 8.40
C GLY A 147 13.93 -6.47 7.11
N TYR A 148 13.66 -5.31 6.49
CA TYR A 148 12.98 -5.22 5.20
C TYR A 148 13.82 -5.79 4.04
N VAL A 149 15.15 -5.58 4.07
CA VAL A 149 16.07 -6.16 3.08
C VAL A 149 16.10 -7.68 3.20
N LYS A 150 16.23 -8.19 4.42
CA LYS A 150 16.19 -9.63 4.73
C LYS A 150 14.87 -10.26 4.32
N ALA A 151 13.75 -9.60 4.57
CA ALA A 151 12.44 -10.08 4.15
C ALA A 151 12.34 -10.21 2.63
N GLY A 152 12.78 -9.18 1.89
CA GLY A 152 12.83 -9.23 0.44
C GLY A 152 13.72 -10.35 -0.10
N TYR A 153 14.86 -10.61 0.57
CA TYR A 153 15.77 -11.69 0.21
C TYR A 153 15.22 -13.08 0.53
N TYR A 154 14.58 -13.22 1.69
CA TYR A 154 14.01 -14.48 2.16
C TYR A 154 13.04 -15.08 1.14
N GLY A 155 12.20 -14.24 0.54
CA GLY A 155 11.29 -14.66 -0.53
C GLY A 155 12.05 -15.20 -1.75
N VAL A 156 13.10 -14.52 -2.20
CA VAL A 156 13.91 -14.98 -3.34
C VAL A 156 14.61 -16.31 -3.03
N LEU A 157 15.20 -16.44 -1.84
CA LEU A 157 15.86 -17.67 -1.42
C LEU A 157 14.93 -18.88 -1.48
N ASN A 158 13.75 -18.78 -0.90
CA ASN A 158 12.86 -19.93 -0.76
C ASN A 158 12.02 -20.22 -2.02
N HIS A 159 11.92 -19.28 -2.97
CA HIS A 159 11.24 -19.52 -4.25
C HIS A 159 12.19 -20.03 -5.34
N PHE A 160 13.45 -19.59 -5.35
CA PHE A 160 14.36 -19.82 -6.49
C PHE A 160 15.59 -20.67 -6.17
N PHE A 161 15.87 -20.94 -4.89
CA PHE A 161 17.02 -21.75 -4.48
C PHE A 161 16.56 -22.97 -3.69
N SER A 162 16.33 -24.06 -4.41
CA SER A 162 15.99 -25.37 -3.82
C SER A 162 17.13 -25.93 -2.94
N PRO A 163 16.80 -26.62 -1.83
CA PRO A 163 17.81 -27.31 -1.03
C PRO A 163 18.58 -28.39 -1.80
N GLN A 164 17.92 -29.01 -2.79
CA GLN A 164 18.46 -30.05 -3.67
C GLN A 164 19.05 -29.49 -4.98
N GLY A 165 18.95 -28.17 -5.21
CA GLY A 165 19.49 -27.53 -6.40
C GLY A 165 21.00 -27.31 -6.31
N GLU A 166 21.70 -27.47 -7.45
CA GLU A 166 23.13 -27.14 -7.56
C GLU A 166 23.38 -25.62 -7.54
N SER A 167 22.37 -24.82 -7.91
CA SER A 167 22.46 -23.36 -7.91
C SER A 167 22.48 -22.81 -6.49
N GLN A 168 23.49 -21.99 -6.19
CA GLN A 168 23.63 -21.30 -4.91
C GLN A 168 23.45 -19.79 -5.12
N PRO A 169 22.84 -19.09 -4.15
CA PRO A 169 22.74 -17.65 -4.23
C PRO A 169 24.14 -17.01 -4.18
N VAL A 170 24.37 -16.00 -5.01
CA VAL A 170 25.66 -15.30 -5.02
C VAL A 170 25.81 -14.41 -3.79
N PRO A 171 27.03 -14.24 -3.24
CA PRO A 171 27.32 -13.16 -2.31
C PRO A 171 27.04 -11.79 -2.94
N VAL A 172 26.51 -10.81 -2.18
CA VAL A 172 26.03 -9.52 -2.72
C VAL A 172 26.52 -8.33 -1.89
N ASP A 173 26.92 -7.25 -2.57
CA ASP A 173 26.99 -5.90 -1.97
C ASP A 173 25.76 -5.09 -2.38
N LEU A 174 25.12 -4.41 -1.42
CA LEU A 174 23.98 -3.53 -1.63
C LEU A 174 24.28 -2.12 -1.11
N LEU A 175 23.93 -1.11 -1.90
CA LEU A 175 23.85 0.28 -1.45
C LEU A 175 22.44 0.82 -1.66
N VAL A 176 21.81 1.21 -0.56
CA VAL A 176 20.43 1.69 -0.54
C VAL A 176 20.37 3.21 -0.44
N THR A 177 19.44 3.82 -1.18
CA THR A 177 19.02 5.20 -0.97
C THR A 177 17.52 5.33 -1.23
N GLY A 178 16.84 6.20 -0.48
CA GLY A 178 15.39 6.34 -0.56
C GLY A 178 14.96 7.78 -0.34
N THR A 179 13.94 8.21 -1.08
CA THR A 179 13.30 9.51 -0.89
C THR A 179 11.88 9.40 -0.33
N VAL A 180 11.28 8.20 -0.31
CA VAL A 180 9.96 8.00 0.32
C VAL A 180 10.04 8.36 1.80
N PRO A 181 9.29 9.36 2.28
CA PRO A 181 9.36 9.77 3.68
C PRO A 181 8.92 8.62 4.60
N SER A 182 9.75 8.31 5.60
CA SER A 182 9.47 7.23 6.54
C SER A 182 8.29 7.58 7.45
N GLY A 183 7.43 6.59 7.76
CA GLY A 183 6.33 6.77 8.71
C GLY A 183 5.20 7.70 8.25
N SER A 184 5.21 8.11 6.98
CA SER A 184 4.30 9.10 6.41
C SER A 184 3.02 8.53 5.82
N GLY A 185 2.81 7.21 5.91
CA GLY A 185 1.70 6.53 5.24
C GLY A 185 1.88 6.34 3.73
N LEU A 186 3.07 6.61 3.17
CA LEU A 186 3.39 6.50 1.74
C LEU A 186 4.12 5.19 1.33
N SER A 187 4.04 4.16 2.18
CA SER A 187 4.55 2.81 1.94
C SER A 187 6.05 2.68 1.69
N SER A 188 6.86 3.38 2.48
CA SER A 188 8.31 3.18 2.45
C SER A 188 8.73 1.74 2.78
N SER A 189 7.97 1.01 3.61
CA SER A 189 8.23 -0.41 3.94
C SER A 189 8.04 -1.32 2.72
N ALA A 190 6.89 -1.25 2.07
CA ALA A 190 6.58 -2.04 0.90
C ALA A 190 7.56 -1.74 -0.25
N ALA A 191 7.86 -0.46 -0.50
CA ALA A 191 8.85 -0.06 -1.50
C ALA A 191 10.24 -0.66 -1.19
N MET A 192 10.65 -0.69 0.08
CA MET A 192 11.92 -1.29 0.49
C MET A 192 11.94 -2.80 0.29
N VAL A 193 10.87 -3.51 0.66
CA VAL A 193 10.73 -4.97 0.47
C VAL A 193 10.75 -5.31 -1.02
N VAL A 194 9.92 -4.63 -1.82
CA VAL A 194 9.81 -4.84 -3.27
C VAL A 194 11.15 -4.55 -3.96
N SER A 195 11.79 -3.42 -3.67
CA SER A 195 13.09 -3.09 -4.26
C SER A 195 14.18 -4.08 -3.85
N SER A 196 14.14 -4.61 -2.63
CA SER A 196 15.09 -5.61 -2.15
C SER A 196 14.88 -6.94 -2.86
N THR A 197 13.64 -7.44 -2.93
CA THR A 197 13.30 -8.64 -3.71
C THR A 197 13.79 -8.50 -5.14
N LEU A 198 13.55 -7.34 -5.76
CA LEU A 198 13.98 -7.08 -7.13
C LEU A 198 15.51 -7.08 -7.31
N ALA A 199 16.25 -6.46 -6.38
CA ALA A 199 17.71 -6.46 -6.39
C ALA A 199 18.29 -7.88 -6.30
N PHE A 200 17.69 -8.75 -5.47
CA PHE A 200 18.12 -10.13 -5.34
C PHE A 200 17.74 -11.00 -6.53
N LEU A 201 16.58 -10.78 -7.16
CA LEU A 201 16.23 -11.42 -8.43
C LEU A 201 17.23 -11.05 -9.53
N ALA A 202 17.57 -9.76 -9.65
CA ALA A 202 18.48 -9.24 -10.67
C ALA A 202 19.90 -9.78 -10.50
N VAL A 203 20.49 -9.64 -9.30
CA VAL A 203 21.90 -10.02 -9.05
C VAL A 203 22.17 -11.52 -9.19
N ASN A 204 21.13 -12.35 -9.03
CA ASN A 204 21.21 -13.80 -9.22
C ASN A 204 20.82 -14.24 -10.64
N GLY A 205 20.61 -13.31 -11.59
CA GLY A 205 20.28 -13.63 -12.98
C GLY A 205 18.85 -14.18 -13.19
N ILE A 206 17.99 -14.19 -12.17
CA ILE A 206 16.64 -14.77 -12.24
C ILE A 206 15.74 -13.98 -13.19
N LEU A 207 15.91 -12.65 -13.26
CA LEU A 207 15.12 -11.81 -14.19
C LEU A 207 15.48 -12.04 -15.67
N GLU A 208 16.62 -12.67 -15.95
CA GLU A 208 17.11 -12.91 -17.31
C GLU A 208 16.78 -14.32 -17.81
N ASP A 209 16.44 -15.23 -16.91
CA ASP A 209 15.99 -16.58 -17.27
C ASP A 209 14.47 -16.57 -17.55
N PRO A 210 14.03 -16.78 -18.79
CA PRO A 210 12.61 -16.74 -19.15
C PRO A 210 11.77 -17.84 -18.47
N ASN A 211 12.40 -18.89 -17.93
CA ASN A 211 11.71 -19.95 -17.20
C ASN A 211 11.55 -19.64 -15.71
N LEU A 212 12.32 -18.69 -15.18
CA LEU A 212 12.31 -18.31 -13.76
C LEU A 212 11.80 -16.88 -13.52
N ALA A 213 11.92 -15.99 -14.50
CA ALA A 213 11.58 -14.58 -14.36
C ALA A 213 10.11 -14.41 -13.94
N PRO A 214 9.83 -13.83 -12.76
CA PRO A 214 8.46 -13.67 -12.29
C PRO A 214 7.74 -12.58 -13.09
N SER A 215 6.43 -12.77 -13.25
CA SER A 215 5.54 -11.68 -13.69
C SER A 215 5.44 -10.59 -12.62
N LYS A 216 4.91 -9.42 -13.00
CA LYS A 216 4.58 -8.36 -12.03
C LYS A 216 3.64 -8.86 -10.93
N GLY A 217 2.63 -9.66 -11.26
CA GLY A 217 1.69 -10.24 -10.29
C GLY A 217 2.39 -11.19 -9.31
N THR A 218 3.25 -12.07 -9.81
CA THR A 218 4.05 -12.98 -8.99
C THR A 218 4.99 -12.21 -8.05
N LEU A 219 5.58 -11.10 -8.50
CA LEU A 219 6.38 -10.23 -7.64
C LEU A 219 5.56 -9.60 -6.51
N VAL A 220 4.30 -9.19 -6.80
CA VAL A 220 3.38 -8.68 -5.76
C VAL A 220 3.09 -9.77 -4.73
N GLU A 221 2.77 -10.99 -5.15
CA GLU A 221 2.52 -12.12 -4.25
C GLU A 221 3.71 -12.39 -3.33
N ILE A 222 4.92 -12.51 -3.90
CA ILE A 222 6.16 -12.69 -3.14
C ILE A 222 6.36 -11.53 -2.14
N ALA A 223 6.16 -10.29 -2.57
CA ALA A 223 6.35 -9.12 -1.71
C ALA A 223 5.34 -9.06 -0.54
N VAL A 224 4.07 -9.40 -0.79
CA VAL A 224 3.01 -9.49 0.22
C VAL A 224 3.36 -10.55 1.27
N GLU A 225 3.82 -11.71 0.84
CA GLU A 225 4.29 -12.74 1.76
C GLU A 225 5.50 -12.29 2.57
N ASN A 226 6.46 -11.62 1.93
CA ASN A 226 7.68 -11.15 2.58
C ASN A 226 7.39 -10.11 3.67
N GLU A 227 6.44 -9.20 3.45
CA GLU A 227 6.13 -8.14 4.42
C GLU A 227 5.50 -8.68 5.72
N LYS A 228 4.81 -9.83 5.67
CA LYS A 228 4.34 -10.53 6.88
C LYS A 228 5.49 -10.93 7.81
N ARG A 229 6.68 -11.20 7.26
CA ARG A 229 7.86 -11.64 8.02
C ARG A 229 8.46 -10.52 8.88
N VAL A 230 8.22 -9.26 8.52
CA VAL A 230 8.59 -8.10 9.35
C VAL A 230 7.49 -7.68 10.34
N GLY A 231 6.43 -8.50 10.49
CA GLY A 231 5.32 -8.24 11.41
C GLY A 231 4.22 -7.34 10.83
N VAL A 232 4.22 -7.10 9.51
CA VAL A 232 3.24 -6.23 8.86
C VAL A 232 2.23 -7.08 8.08
N ASN A 233 0.98 -7.11 8.56
CA ASN A 233 -0.13 -7.81 7.90
C ASN A 233 -0.80 -6.89 6.86
N SER A 234 -0.16 -6.68 5.71
CA SER A 234 -0.70 -5.85 4.61
C SER A 234 -1.62 -6.64 3.66
N GLY A 235 -2.65 -5.99 3.10
CA GLY A 235 -3.62 -6.57 2.16
C GLY A 235 -3.19 -6.66 0.69
N GLY A 236 -2.01 -6.15 0.30
CA GLY A 236 -1.49 -6.22 -1.07
C GLY A 236 -1.57 -4.93 -1.89
N MET A 237 -2.28 -3.92 -1.40
CA MET A 237 -2.42 -2.61 -2.07
C MET A 237 -1.07 -1.96 -2.36
N ASP A 238 -0.21 -1.88 -1.34
CA ASP A 238 1.03 -1.12 -1.38
C ASP A 238 2.02 -1.71 -2.39
N GLN A 239 2.15 -3.03 -2.37
CA GLN A 239 3.00 -3.80 -3.27
C GLN A 239 2.45 -3.75 -4.69
N ALA A 240 1.13 -3.92 -4.89
CA ALA A 240 0.49 -3.80 -6.19
C ALA A 240 0.73 -2.42 -6.81
N ALA A 241 0.52 -1.35 -6.03
CA ALA A 241 0.80 0.02 -6.47
C ALA A 241 2.27 0.23 -6.84
N SER A 242 3.20 -0.26 -6.01
CA SER A 242 4.64 -0.14 -6.27
C SER A 242 5.09 -0.89 -7.54
N VAL A 243 4.48 -2.04 -7.85
CA VAL A 243 4.90 -2.92 -8.94
C VAL A 243 4.19 -2.62 -10.27
N ILE A 244 2.88 -2.44 -10.24
CA ILE A 244 2.02 -2.51 -11.43
C ILE A 244 1.78 -1.13 -12.07
N SER A 245 1.92 -0.03 -11.32
CA SER A 245 1.61 1.32 -11.78
C SER A 245 2.28 1.71 -13.10
N LEU A 246 1.58 2.53 -13.90
CA LEU A 246 2.11 3.18 -15.10
C LEU A 246 2.12 4.70 -14.87
N ALA A 247 3.07 5.39 -15.51
CA ALA A 247 3.15 6.84 -15.44
C ALA A 247 1.84 7.49 -15.91
N GLY A 248 1.41 8.55 -15.21
CA GLY A 248 0.16 9.25 -15.50
C GLY A 248 -1.12 8.45 -15.21
N SER A 249 -1.03 7.30 -14.53
CA SER A 249 -2.17 6.45 -14.21
C SER A 249 -2.21 6.09 -12.73
N ALA A 250 -3.41 5.82 -12.22
CA ALA A 250 -3.64 5.16 -10.95
C ALA A 250 -3.98 3.68 -11.17
N LEU A 251 -4.10 2.91 -10.09
CA LEU A 251 -4.56 1.53 -10.12
C LEU A 251 -5.91 1.41 -9.40
N TYR A 252 -6.87 0.76 -10.04
CA TYR A 252 -7.99 0.16 -9.32
C TYR A 252 -7.54 -1.22 -8.84
N VAL A 253 -7.34 -1.38 -7.54
CA VAL A 253 -6.91 -2.65 -6.93
C VAL A 253 -8.12 -3.27 -6.25
N SER A 254 -8.54 -4.45 -6.70
CA SER A 254 -9.60 -5.23 -6.05
C SER A 254 -9.00 -6.44 -5.34
N PHE A 255 -9.58 -6.84 -4.22
CA PHE A 255 -9.14 -7.98 -3.41
C PHE A 255 -10.07 -9.19 -3.54
N PHE A 256 -11.22 -9.01 -4.20
CA PHE A 256 -12.30 -9.97 -4.29
C PHE A 256 -12.74 -10.16 -5.74
N PRO A 257 -12.95 -11.41 -6.21
CA PRO A 257 -12.74 -12.68 -5.51
C PRO A 257 -11.26 -13.04 -5.28
N LYS A 258 -10.35 -12.36 -6.00
CA LYS A 258 -8.89 -12.49 -5.90
C LYS A 258 -8.27 -11.10 -6.11
N LEU A 259 -7.00 -10.95 -5.72
CA LEU A 259 -6.25 -9.73 -5.98
C LEU A 259 -6.17 -9.47 -7.50
N SER A 260 -6.68 -8.33 -7.95
CA SER A 260 -6.56 -7.83 -9.31
C SER A 260 -6.19 -6.35 -9.30
N ALA A 261 -5.53 -5.89 -10.36
CA ALA A 261 -5.11 -4.50 -10.47
C ALA A 261 -5.23 -4.03 -11.92
N ASP A 262 -6.07 -3.01 -12.13
CA ASP A 262 -6.31 -2.38 -13.42
C ASP A 262 -5.74 -0.97 -13.46
N THR A 263 -4.98 -0.68 -14.50
CA THR A 263 -4.45 0.66 -14.72
C THR A 263 -5.53 1.59 -15.26
N ILE A 264 -5.76 2.71 -14.56
CA ILE A 264 -6.74 3.72 -14.92
C ILE A 264 -5.99 5.04 -15.20
N PRO A 265 -5.98 5.53 -16.46
CA PRO A 265 -5.36 6.81 -16.80
C PRO A 265 -5.98 7.96 -16.00
N LEU A 266 -5.15 8.83 -15.43
CA LEU A 266 -5.64 10.05 -14.81
C LEU A 266 -5.82 11.17 -15.85
N PRO A 267 -6.75 12.12 -15.62
CA PRO A 267 -6.93 13.25 -16.52
C PRO A 267 -5.65 14.10 -16.60
N GLY A 268 -5.22 14.42 -17.82
CA GLY A 268 -4.05 15.26 -18.05
C GLY A 268 -3.64 15.34 -19.53
N PRO A 269 -2.53 16.05 -19.81
CA PRO A 269 -1.93 16.09 -21.14
C PRO A 269 -1.61 14.71 -21.69
N THR A 270 -1.89 14.50 -22.98
CA THR A 270 -1.50 13.31 -23.73
C THR A 270 -0.65 13.68 -24.93
N ALA A 271 0.02 12.70 -25.54
CA ALA A 271 0.81 12.92 -26.76
C ALA A 271 -0.02 13.54 -27.90
N THR A 272 -1.33 13.23 -27.97
CA THR A 272 -2.24 13.75 -28.99
C THR A 272 -2.93 15.05 -28.59
N ARG A 273 -2.94 15.40 -27.30
CA ARG A 273 -3.55 16.62 -26.75
C ARG A 273 -2.69 17.21 -25.62
N PRO A 274 -1.54 17.84 -25.95
CA PRO A 274 -0.60 18.35 -24.94
C PRO A 274 -1.11 19.60 -24.20
N SER A 275 -2.13 20.28 -24.74
CA SER A 275 -2.72 21.50 -24.16
C SER A 275 -3.81 21.24 -23.12
N LEU A 276 -4.12 19.98 -22.79
CA LEU A 276 -5.08 19.68 -21.74
C LEU A 276 -4.58 20.20 -20.38
N PRO A 277 -5.47 20.67 -19.50
CA PRO A 277 -5.10 21.02 -18.14
C PRO A 277 -4.41 19.85 -17.42
N SER A 278 -3.46 20.16 -16.55
CA SER A 278 -2.73 19.18 -15.74
C SER A 278 -2.86 19.54 -14.26
N ALA A 279 -2.97 18.51 -13.43
CA ALA A 279 -2.97 18.65 -11.99
C ALA A 279 -1.95 17.69 -11.38
N THR A 280 -1.43 18.09 -10.24
CA THR A 280 -0.41 17.39 -9.48
C THR A 280 -0.93 17.10 -8.08
N PHE A 281 -0.54 15.95 -7.53
CA PHE A 281 -0.84 15.65 -6.13
C PHE A 281 0.25 16.25 -5.25
N VAL A 282 -0.13 16.97 -4.20
CA VAL A 282 0.78 17.44 -3.18
C VAL A 282 0.54 16.63 -1.92
N CYS A 283 1.56 15.91 -1.47
CA CYS A 283 1.56 15.18 -0.20
C CYS A 283 2.10 16.10 0.89
N ALA A 284 1.39 16.22 2.02
CA ALA A 284 1.81 17.02 3.17
C ALA A 284 1.66 16.21 4.46
N ASN A 285 2.78 15.99 5.16
CA ASN A 285 2.88 15.23 6.40
C ASN A 285 2.48 16.10 7.60
N SER A 286 1.49 15.66 8.38
CA SER A 286 1.05 16.32 9.61
C SER A 286 2.14 16.48 10.66
N LEU A 287 3.22 15.69 10.59
CA LEU A 287 4.24 15.49 11.63
C LEU A 287 3.72 14.82 12.89
N VAL A 288 2.46 14.35 12.87
CA VAL A 288 1.90 13.48 13.89
C VAL A 288 2.20 12.04 13.50
N VAL A 289 2.99 11.37 14.34
CA VAL A 289 3.33 9.96 14.13
C VAL A 289 2.13 9.09 14.48
N SER A 290 1.59 8.40 13.48
CA SER A 290 0.58 7.35 13.67
C SER A 290 1.30 6.08 14.14
N ASP A 291 1.51 5.95 15.45
CA ASP A 291 2.06 4.72 16.04
C ASP A 291 0.98 3.64 16.10
N LYS A 292 0.90 2.91 14.97
CA LYS A 292 -0.07 1.82 14.74
C LYS A 292 -0.03 0.74 15.80
N ALA A 293 1.09 0.53 16.50
CA ALA A 293 1.23 -0.54 17.47
C ALA A 293 0.76 -0.10 18.86
N VAL A 294 1.15 1.11 19.29
CA VAL A 294 0.80 1.63 20.63
C VAL A 294 -0.68 1.97 20.73
N HIS A 295 -1.24 2.60 19.70
CA HIS A 295 -2.61 3.10 19.70
C HIS A 295 -3.61 2.13 19.08
N ALA A 296 -3.13 0.96 18.61
CA ALA A 296 -3.91 -0.02 17.85
C ALA A 296 -5.26 -0.35 18.51
N LYS A 297 -5.23 -0.59 19.83
CA LYS A 297 -6.36 -1.08 20.63
C LYS A 297 -7.56 -0.14 20.68
N TYR A 298 -7.38 1.16 20.44
CA TYR A 298 -8.46 2.15 20.35
C TYR A 298 -8.57 2.83 18.96
N GLN A 299 -7.72 2.43 18.02
CA GLN A 299 -7.68 2.94 16.65
C GLN A 299 -7.83 1.79 15.65
N TYR A 300 -6.74 1.39 14.98
CA TYR A 300 -6.77 0.46 13.85
C TYR A 300 -7.43 -0.89 14.19
N ASN A 301 -7.03 -1.54 15.28
CA ASN A 301 -7.58 -2.85 15.65
C ASN A 301 -9.05 -2.73 16.05
N LEU A 302 -9.41 -1.66 16.76
CA LEU A 302 -10.80 -1.38 17.11
C LEU A 302 -11.65 -1.24 15.84
N ARG A 303 -11.19 -0.51 14.83
CA ARG A 303 -11.91 -0.37 13.54
C ARG A 303 -12.08 -1.70 12.82
N VAL A 304 -11.08 -2.57 12.86
CA VAL A 304 -11.19 -3.93 12.29
C VAL A 304 -12.25 -4.75 13.02
N VAL A 305 -12.24 -4.76 14.36
CA VAL A 305 -13.25 -5.46 15.17
C VAL A 305 -14.64 -4.88 14.95
N GLU A 306 -14.80 -3.56 14.97
CA GLU A 306 -16.07 -2.87 14.68
C GLU A 306 -16.59 -3.25 13.28
N SER A 307 -15.72 -3.31 12.27
CA SER A 307 -16.11 -3.64 10.89
C SER A 307 -16.53 -5.09 10.75
N LEU A 308 -15.78 -6.03 11.34
CA LEU A 308 -16.11 -7.46 11.34
C LEU A 308 -17.40 -7.76 12.12
N GLY A 309 -17.54 -7.16 13.31
CA GLY A 309 -18.76 -7.25 14.11
C GLY A 309 -19.95 -6.66 13.38
N ALA A 310 -19.80 -5.49 12.77
CA ALA A 310 -20.86 -4.86 11.98
C ALA A 310 -21.26 -5.70 10.76
N ALA A 311 -20.30 -6.29 10.05
CA ALA A 311 -20.59 -7.18 8.91
C ALA A 311 -21.40 -8.41 9.36
N ARG A 312 -21.03 -9.02 10.50
CA ARG A 312 -21.77 -10.13 11.09
C ARG A 312 -23.20 -9.73 11.47
N VAL A 313 -23.36 -8.62 12.19
CA VAL A 313 -24.68 -8.12 12.59
C VAL A 313 -25.54 -7.79 11.36
N LEU A 314 -24.96 -7.13 10.37
CA LEU A 314 -25.63 -6.77 9.13
C LEU A 314 -26.09 -8.01 8.37
N ALA A 315 -25.26 -9.05 8.30
CA ALA A 315 -25.64 -10.33 7.72
C ALA A 315 -26.88 -10.93 8.41
N VAL A 316 -26.88 -10.94 9.75
CA VAL A 316 -28.02 -11.44 10.55
C VAL A 316 -29.29 -10.64 10.26
N ARG A 317 -29.22 -9.29 10.27
CA ARG A 317 -30.37 -8.42 10.01
C ARG A 317 -30.93 -8.56 8.60
N LEU A 318 -30.08 -8.87 7.63
CA LEU A 318 -30.46 -9.10 6.23
C LEU A 318 -30.82 -10.56 5.91
N GLY A 319 -30.81 -11.46 6.91
CA GLY A 319 -31.13 -12.87 6.70
C GLY A 319 -30.09 -13.66 5.92
N ILE A 320 -28.85 -13.17 5.85
CA ILE A 320 -27.72 -13.85 5.19
C ILE A 320 -27.16 -14.92 6.12
N LYS A 321 -26.97 -16.12 5.58
CA LYS A 321 -26.38 -17.24 6.33
C LYS A 321 -24.89 -17.00 6.54
N VAL A 322 -24.43 -17.18 7.77
CA VAL A 322 -23.01 -17.06 8.16
C VAL A 322 -22.66 -18.18 9.13
N SER A 323 -21.58 -18.91 8.86
CA SER A 323 -21.16 -20.03 9.71
C SER A 323 -20.66 -19.54 11.08
N PRO A 324 -20.72 -20.34 12.16
CA PRO A 324 -20.45 -19.85 13.51
C PRO A 324 -19.06 -19.20 13.73
N ARG A 325 -18.03 -19.70 13.05
CA ARG A 325 -16.65 -19.18 13.15
C ARG A 325 -16.20 -18.33 11.96
N GLU A 326 -17.09 -18.08 11.02
CA GLU A 326 -16.79 -17.31 9.82
C GLU A 326 -16.74 -15.81 10.13
N LYS A 327 -15.61 -15.18 9.83
CA LYS A 327 -15.39 -13.72 9.89
C LYS A 327 -15.81 -13.08 8.58
N ILE A 328 -17.12 -12.99 8.38
CA ILE A 328 -17.69 -12.39 7.17
C ILE A 328 -17.30 -10.91 7.05
N THR A 329 -16.92 -10.46 5.85
CA THR A 329 -16.59 -9.05 5.57
C THR A 329 -17.78 -8.30 4.96
N PHE A 330 -17.71 -6.97 4.87
CA PHE A 330 -18.76 -6.19 4.19
C PHE A 330 -18.91 -6.55 2.71
N ARG A 331 -17.82 -6.84 1.99
CA ARG A 331 -17.89 -7.30 0.60
C ARG A 331 -18.61 -8.63 0.48
N ASP A 332 -18.38 -9.57 1.42
CA ASP A 332 -19.05 -10.87 1.45
C ASP A 332 -20.56 -10.72 1.69
N VAL A 333 -20.95 -9.85 2.63
CA VAL A 333 -22.36 -9.53 2.90
C VAL A 333 -23.04 -9.04 1.63
N MET A 334 -22.43 -8.08 0.94
CA MET A 334 -22.94 -7.56 -0.33
C MET A 334 -22.99 -8.64 -1.41
N ALA A 335 -21.91 -9.42 -1.58
CA ALA A 335 -21.81 -10.48 -2.58
C ALA A 335 -22.97 -11.49 -2.43
N ARG A 336 -23.21 -11.96 -1.19
CA ARG A 336 -24.30 -12.89 -0.88
C ARG A 336 -25.67 -12.27 -1.09
N LEU A 337 -25.86 -11.01 -0.68
CA LEU A 337 -27.12 -10.31 -0.87
C LEU A 337 -27.45 -10.10 -2.36
N MET A 338 -26.43 -9.92 -3.18
CA MET A 338 -26.54 -9.76 -4.64
C MET A 338 -26.54 -11.09 -5.41
N ASN A 339 -26.42 -12.22 -4.70
CA ASN A 339 -26.28 -13.56 -5.29
C ASN A 339 -25.14 -13.65 -6.32
N GLU A 340 -23.98 -13.06 -5.98
CA GLU A 340 -22.77 -13.23 -6.77
C GLU A 340 -22.30 -14.70 -6.73
N PRO A 341 -21.90 -15.30 -7.87
CA PRO A 341 -21.40 -16.68 -7.89
C PRO A 341 -20.12 -16.84 -7.07
N GLU A 342 -20.03 -17.91 -6.28
CA GLU A 342 -18.82 -18.21 -5.48
C GLU A 342 -17.61 -18.58 -6.36
N ASP A 343 -17.85 -19.09 -7.57
CA ASP A 343 -16.83 -19.50 -8.54
C ASP A 343 -16.39 -18.38 -9.49
N GLN A 344 -16.84 -17.14 -9.25
CA GLN A 344 -16.43 -16.00 -10.08
C GLN A 344 -14.91 -15.80 -10.04
N THR A 345 -14.31 -15.57 -11.20
CA THR A 345 -12.87 -15.36 -11.34
C THR A 345 -12.50 -13.89 -11.48
N GLU A 346 -13.46 -13.04 -11.85
CA GLU A 346 -13.29 -11.61 -12.09
C GLU A 346 -14.44 -10.82 -11.46
N GLU A 347 -14.14 -9.58 -11.08
CA GLU A 347 -15.11 -8.68 -10.46
C GLU A 347 -15.94 -7.94 -11.52
N ASP A 348 -17.26 -8.10 -11.49
CA ASP A 348 -18.18 -7.30 -12.31
C ASP A 348 -18.41 -5.93 -11.65
N VAL A 349 -17.62 -4.94 -12.04
CA VAL A 349 -17.67 -3.56 -11.49
C VAL A 349 -19.08 -2.94 -11.56
N LYS A 350 -19.91 -3.31 -12.54
CA LYS A 350 -21.28 -2.80 -12.63
C LYS A 350 -22.15 -3.39 -11.53
N LYS A 351 -22.09 -4.71 -11.32
CA LYS A 351 -22.82 -5.36 -10.21
C LYS A 351 -22.34 -4.88 -8.85
N VAL A 352 -21.03 -4.68 -8.69
CA VAL A 352 -20.47 -4.12 -7.44
C VAL A 352 -21.06 -2.75 -7.15
N ARG A 353 -21.16 -1.87 -8.16
CA ARG A 353 -21.80 -0.56 -7.97
C ARG A 353 -23.26 -0.67 -7.54
N GLU A 354 -24.05 -1.49 -8.23
CA GLU A 354 -25.47 -1.71 -7.89
C GLU A 354 -25.61 -2.25 -6.45
N GLY A 355 -24.71 -3.17 -6.07
CA GLY A 355 -24.61 -3.69 -4.70
C GLY A 355 -24.28 -2.60 -3.68
N LEU A 356 -23.28 -1.75 -3.95
CA LEU A 356 -22.88 -0.66 -3.06
C LEU A 356 -23.99 0.38 -2.89
N GLU A 357 -24.71 0.73 -3.97
CA GLU A 357 -25.85 1.65 -3.93
C GLU A 357 -27.02 1.08 -3.10
N ARG A 358 -27.24 -0.23 -3.16
CA ARG A 358 -28.19 -0.91 -2.29
C ARG A 358 -27.72 -0.91 -0.84
N MET A 359 -26.48 -1.33 -0.58
CA MET A 359 -25.93 -1.44 0.77
C MET A 359 -25.84 -0.08 1.49
N ALA A 360 -25.64 1.01 0.76
CA ALA A 360 -25.71 2.37 1.30
C ALA A 360 -27.09 2.71 1.93
N LYS A 361 -28.16 1.98 1.58
CA LYS A 361 -29.49 2.10 2.18
C LYS A 361 -29.70 1.04 3.27
N GLU A 362 -29.34 -0.21 2.97
CA GLU A 362 -29.52 -1.34 3.90
C GLU A 362 -28.73 -1.13 5.20
N VAL A 363 -27.59 -0.41 5.16
CA VAL A 363 -26.78 -0.13 6.34
C VAL A 363 -27.50 0.66 7.43
N GLU A 364 -28.56 1.41 7.09
CA GLU A 364 -29.39 2.11 8.08
C GLU A 364 -30.05 1.13 9.06
N CYS A 365 -30.20 -0.15 8.69
CA CYS A 365 -30.68 -1.14 9.64
C CYS A 365 -29.74 -1.34 10.83
N LEU A 366 -28.47 -0.91 10.80
CA LEU A 366 -27.52 -0.97 11.92
C LEU A 366 -27.65 0.21 12.90
N ARG A 367 -28.34 1.28 12.50
CA ARG A 367 -28.52 2.47 13.34
C ARG A 367 -29.33 2.09 14.59
N PRO A 368 -28.88 2.43 15.82
CA PRO A 368 -29.68 2.17 17.01
C PRO A 368 -31.04 2.89 16.97
N GLU A 369 -32.08 2.23 17.48
CA GLU A 369 -33.45 2.75 17.41
C GLU A 369 -33.60 4.11 18.11
N GLY A 370 -34.32 5.02 17.46
CA GLY A 370 -34.61 6.36 18.01
C GLY A 370 -33.39 7.28 18.11
N LYS A 371 -32.26 6.95 17.48
CA LYS A 371 -31.05 7.78 17.46
C LYS A 371 -30.89 8.53 16.13
N GLU A 372 -30.64 9.83 16.23
CA GLU A 372 -30.39 10.71 15.09
C GLU A 372 -28.91 11.06 14.94
N ASP A 373 -28.56 11.73 13.84
CA ASP A 373 -27.20 12.21 13.62
C ASP A 373 -26.85 13.27 14.68
N GLY A 374 -25.85 12.97 15.51
CA GLY A 374 -25.46 13.79 16.67
C GLY A 374 -25.62 13.08 18.02
N ASP A 375 -26.38 12.00 18.08
CA ASP A 375 -26.43 11.11 19.24
C ASP A 375 -25.22 10.16 19.32
N GLU A 376 -25.04 9.49 20.46
CA GLU A 376 -24.19 8.29 20.55
C GLU A 376 -24.84 7.16 19.74
N LEU A 377 -24.18 6.81 18.62
CA LEU A 377 -24.62 5.79 17.66
C LEU A 377 -23.94 4.43 17.87
N GLY A 378 -22.94 4.36 18.75
CA GLY A 378 -22.28 3.12 19.08
C GLY A 378 -23.09 2.26 20.05
N VAL A 379 -22.80 0.96 20.05
CA VAL A 379 -23.45 -0.03 20.92
C VAL A 379 -22.46 -0.64 21.91
N THR A 380 -22.93 -1.11 23.06
CA THR A 380 -22.06 -1.81 24.03
C THR A 380 -21.58 -3.15 23.47
N LEU A 381 -20.54 -3.74 24.08
CA LEU A 381 -20.10 -5.09 23.72
C LEU A 381 -21.22 -6.12 23.86
N GLU A 382 -22.00 -6.04 24.94
CA GLU A 382 -23.16 -6.91 25.19
C GLU A 382 -24.18 -6.84 24.05
N THR A 383 -24.56 -5.61 23.65
CA THR A 383 -25.48 -5.40 22.53
C THR A 383 -24.89 -5.88 21.20
N MET A 384 -23.58 -5.67 20.96
CA MET A 384 -22.92 -6.19 19.75
C MET A 384 -22.97 -7.73 19.70
N ILE A 385 -22.73 -8.41 20.82
CA ILE A 385 -22.81 -9.88 20.92
C ILE A 385 -24.24 -10.34 20.66
N GLU A 386 -25.23 -9.73 21.31
CA GLU A 386 -26.65 -10.04 21.11
C GLU A 386 -27.05 -9.91 19.64
N TRP A 387 -26.71 -8.76 19.03
CA TRP A 387 -27.03 -8.47 17.65
C TRP A 387 -26.31 -9.39 16.65
N SER A 388 -25.16 -9.96 17.02
CA SER A 388 -24.41 -10.89 16.18
C SER A 388 -25.06 -12.28 16.08
N GLY A 389 -26.03 -12.58 16.96
CA GLY A 389 -26.66 -13.89 17.08
C GLY A 389 -25.71 -14.98 17.60
N MET A 390 -24.64 -14.60 18.31
CA MET A 390 -23.64 -15.52 18.85
C MET A 390 -23.67 -15.54 20.37
N GLY A 391 -23.28 -16.66 20.97
CA GLY A 391 -22.98 -16.73 22.40
C GLY A 391 -21.67 -15.99 22.72
N GLU A 392 -21.58 -15.44 23.92
CA GLU A 392 -20.45 -14.62 24.38
C GLU A 392 -19.10 -15.34 24.24
N GLU A 393 -18.99 -16.59 24.68
CA GLU A 393 -17.74 -17.37 24.60
C GLU A 393 -17.25 -17.51 23.15
N LEU A 394 -18.14 -17.86 22.23
CA LEU A 394 -17.81 -18.01 20.82
C LEU A 394 -17.49 -16.67 20.16
N PHE A 395 -18.19 -15.59 20.53
CA PHE A 395 -17.91 -14.27 20.02
C PHE A 395 -16.51 -13.79 20.43
N ASN A 396 -16.16 -13.96 21.71
CA ASN A 396 -14.84 -13.63 22.24
C ASN A 396 -13.74 -14.43 21.53
N ASP A 397 -13.93 -15.75 21.36
CA ASP A 397 -12.99 -16.61 20.65
C ASP A 397 -12.78 -16.16 19.19
N VAL A 398 -13.85 -15.83 18.47
CA VAL A 398 -13.74 -15.49 17.04
C VAL A 398 -13.22 -14.08 16.83
N TYR A 399 -13.75 -13.08 17.54
CA TYR A 399 -13.51 -11.67 17.21
C TYR A 399 -12.49 -10.98 18.11
N LEU A 400 -12.25 -11.46 19.34
CA LEU A 400 -11.42 -10.74 20.33
C LEU A 400 -10.18 -11.52 20.81
N SER A 401 -10.10 -12.84 20.64
CA SER A 401 -8.99 -13.65 21.15
C SER A 401 -7.61 -13.34 20.54
N TRP A 402 -7.60 -12.83 19.31
CA TRP A 402 -6.41 -12.59 18.50
C TRP A 402 -5.99 -11.12 18.50
N VAL A 403 -6.75 -10.24 19.16
CA VAL A 403 -6.52 -8.79 19.12
C VAL A 403 -7.01 -8.10 20.38
N THR A 404 -6.20 -7.19 20.91
CA THR A 404 -6.62 -6.34 22.04
C THR A 404 -7.37 -5.12 21.51
N VAL A 405 -8.56 -4.87 22.05
CA VAL A 405 -9.37 -3.67 21.78
C VAL A 405 -9.94 -3.09 23.07
N GLU A 406 -10.06 -1.77 23.13
CA GLU A 406 -10.62 -1.04 24.28
C GLU A 406 -11.62 0.00 23.77
N ALA A 407 -12.90 -0.18 24.09
CA ALA A 407 -13.98 0.75 23.76
C ALA A 407 -15.14 0.60 24.73
N THR A 408 -15.85 1.70 25.00
CA THR A 408 -17.14 1.67 25.71
C THR A 408 -18.30 1.41 24.75
N HIS A 409 -18.20 1.95 23.52
CA HIS A 409 -19.17 1.78 22.45
C HIS A 409 -18.47 1.42 21.14
N PHE A 410 -19.06 0.48 20.39
CA PHE A 410 -18.63 0.01 19.09
C PHE A 410 -19.52 0.63 18.00
N GLN A 411 -18.92 1.40 17.09
CA GLN A 411 -19.62 2.24 16.11
C GLN A 411 -20.03 1.48 14.84
N LEU A 412 -20.78 0.38 15.00
CA LEU A 412 -21.09 -0.56 13.91
C LEU A 412 -21.71 0.13 12.67
N TYR A 413 -22.73 0.96 12.91
CA TYR A 413 -23.40 1.71 11.86
C TYR A 413 -22.44 2.64 11.10
N LYS A 414 -21.66 3.44 11.83
CA LYS A 414 -20.75 4.41 11.20
C LYS A 414 -19.67 3.71 10.37
N ARG A 415 -19.08 2.61 10.87
CA ARG A 415 -18.03 1.87 10.13
C ARG A 415 -18.58 1.25 8.85
N ALA A 416 -19.74 0.62 8.92
CA ALA A 416 -20.39 0.07 7.74
C ALA A 416 -20.76 1.15 6.71
N LYS A 417 -21.33 2.28 7.17
CA LYS A 417 -21.71 3.39 6.28
C LYS A 417 -20.49 4.01 5.61
N HIS A 418 -19.39 4.18 6.35
CA HIS A 418 -18.12 4.59 5.76
C HIS A 418 -17.68 3.60 4.66
N CYS A 419 -17.57 2.31 4.96
CA CYS A 419 -17.00 1.34 4.03
C CYS A 419 -17.77 1.25 2.71
N TYR A 420 -19.11 1.14 2.76
CA TYR A 420 -19.92 1.06 1.53
C TYR A 420 -19.90 2.37 0.73
N THR A 421 -19.99 3.53 1.40
CA THR A 421 -19.98 4.81 0.69
C THR A 421 -18.60 5.17 0.13
N GLU A 422 -17.52 4.76 0.82
CA GLU A 422 -16.15 4.97 0.36
C GLU A 422 -15.82 4.08 -0.84
N ALA A 423 -16.21 2.81 -0.80
CA ALA A 423 -16.10 1.92 -1.95
C ALA A 423 -16.89 2.46 -3.17
N LEU A 424 -18.06 3.06 -2.94
CA LEU A 424 -18.82 3.70 -4.01
C LEU A 424 -18.10 4.95 -4.55
N ARG A 425 -17.45 5.73 -3.69
CA ARG A 425 -16.62 6.88 -4.11
C ARG A 425 -15.42 6.44 -4.96
N VAL A 426 -14.77 5.31 -4.63
CA VAL A 426 -13.70 4.72 -5.47
C VAL A 426 -14.21 4.47 -6.89
N LEU A 427 -15.37 3.83 -7.05
CA LEU A 427 -15.93 3.55 -8.37
C LEU A 427 -16.34 4.82 -9.12
N LYS A 428 -16.89 5.82 -8.43
CA LYS A 428 -17.18 7.14 -9.01
C LYS A 428 -15.92 7.86 -9.48
N PHE A 429 -14.85 7.81 -8.69
CA PHE A 429 -13.55 8.41 -9.03
C PHE A 429 -12.97 7.75 -10.29
N ARG A 430 -13.01 6.40 -10.32
CA ARG A 430 -12.63 5.60 -11.49
C ARG A 430 -13.41 6.01 -12.74
N ASP A 431 -14.73 6.19 -12.65
CA ASP A 431 -15.54 6.58 -13.81
C ASP A 431 -15.20 7.95 -14.34
N VAL A 432 -14.96 8.93 -13.46
CA VAL A 432 -14.54 10.29 -13.87
C VAL A 432 -13.25 10.21 -14.68
N CYS A 433 -12.26 9.43 -14.21
CA CYS A 433 -11.02 9.21 -14.93
C CYS A 433 -11.23 8.52 -16.28
N LEU A 434 -11.99 7.42 -16.32
CA LEU A 434 -12.28 6.69 -17.57
C LEU A 434 -13.09 7.52 -18.57
N LYS A 435 -14.02 8.34 -18.09
CA LYS A 435 -14.80 9.25 -18.93
C LYS A 435 -13.92 10.34 -19.51
N ALA A 436 -13.02 10.91 -18.72
CA ALA A 436 -12.05 11.90 -19.19
C ALA A 436 -11.09 11.29 -20.23
N ALA A 437 -10.68 10.05 -20.06
CA ALA A 437 -9.81 9.36 -21.02
C ALA A 437 -10.53 9.00 -22.34
N SER A 438 -11.78 8.53 -22.27
CA SER A 438 -12.56 8.10 -23.45
C SER A 438 -13.25 9.25 -24.19
N SER A 439 -13.53 10.36 -23.50
CA SER A 439 -14.18 11.55 -24.04
C SER A 439 -13.54 12.80 -23.42
N PRO A 440 -12.39 13.26 -23.95
CA PRO A 440 -11.67 14.37 -23.32
C PRO A 440 -12.43 15.71 -23.35
N ASP A 441 -13.43 15.83 -24.24
CA ASP A 441 -14.34 16.99 -24.31
C ASP A 441 -15.55 16.85 -23.36
N ALA A 442 -15.64 15.76 -22.59
CA ALA A 442 -16.68 15.56 -21.57
C ALA A 442 -16.56 16.53 -20.38
N TYR A 443 -15.41 17.17 -20.25
CA TYR A 443 -15.09 18.13 -19.21
C TYR A 443 -14.51 19.38 -19.85
N GLU A 444 -15.07 20.55 -19.51
CA GLU A 444 -14.54 21.83 -19.94
C GLU A 444 -13.49 22.35 -18.94
N GLY A 445 -12.34 22.78 -19.43
CA GLY A 445 -11.25 23.32 -18.61
C GLY A 445 -10.88 22.40 -17.44
N THR A 446 -10.89 22.92 -16.21
CA THR A 446 -10.50 22.19 -15.00
C THR A 446 -11.66 21.48 -14.29
N SER A 447 -12.83 21.36 -14.93
CA SER A 447 -14.03 20.76 -14.32
C SER A 447 -13.85 19.28 -13.95
N VAL A 448 -12.99 18.54 -14.64
CA VAL A 448 -12.65 17.16 -14.26
C VAL A 448 -11.96 17.10 -12.91
N PHE A 449 -11.00 18.01 -12.64
CA PHE A 449 -10.29 18.04 -11.36
C PHE A 449 -11.19 18.50 -10.22
N LYS A 450 -12.15 19.39 -10.49
CA LYS A 450 -13.20 19.74 -9.51
C LYS A 450 -14.07 18.53 -9.17
N ALA A 451 -14.46 17.73 -10.17
CA ALA A 451 -15.25 16.52 -9.94
C ALA A 451 -14.50 15.49 -9.09
N LEU A 452 -13.21 15.26 -9.38
CA LEU A 452 -12.35 14.40 -8.55
C LEU A 452 -12.16 14.98 -7.15
N GLY A 453 -11.95 16.29 -7.04
CA GLY A 453 -11.76 17.01 -5.78
C GLY A 453 -12.96 16.93 -4.83
N VAL A 454 -14.19 17.00 -5.37
CA VAL A 454 -15.42 16.78 -4.58
C VAL A 454 -15.41 15.39 -3.94
N LEU A 455 -15.08 14.34 -4.71
CA LEU A 455 -15.01 12.97 -4.18
C LEU A 455 -13.92 12.82 -3.11
N MET A 456 -12.78 13.49 -3.28
CA MET A 456 -11.72 13.50 -2.26
C MET A 456 -12.19 14.17 -0.96
N ASN A 457 -12.91 15.29 -1.05
CA ASN A 457 -13.44 16.00 0.11
C ASN A 457 -14.54 15.20 0.84
N GLU A 458 -15.44 14.55 0.11
CA GLU A 458 -16.44 13.64 0.68
C GLU A 458 -15.78 12.44 1.39
N SER A 459 -14.66 11.93 0.83
CA SER A 459 -13.86 10.89 1.50
C SER A 459 -13.23 11.42 2.79
N GLN A 460 -12.66 12.63 2.79
CA GLN A 460 -12.12 13.25 4.00
C GLN A 460 -13.18 13.42 5.09
N GLU A 461 -14.36 13.93 4.74
CA GLU A 461 -15.47 14.10 5.66
C GLU A 461 -15.92 12.75 6.25
N SER A 462 -16.00 11.73 5.41
CA SER A 462 -16.33 10.36 5.84
C SER A 462 -15.26 9.78 6.77
N CYS A 463 -13.98 9.96 6.47
CA CYS A 463 -12.86 9.56 7.35
C CYS A 463 -12.92 10.27 8.70
N ALA A 464 -13.26 11.56 8.73
CA ALA A 464 -13.35 12.34 9.97
C ALA A 464 -14.57 11.94 10.81
N ASN A 465 -15.75 11.89 10.21
CA ASN A 465 -17.02 11.81 10.95
C ASN A 465 -17.59 10.39 11.10
N LEU A 466 -17.43 9.55 10.08
CA LEU A 466 -17.94 8.18 10.08
C LEU A 466 -16.86 7.18 10.49
N TYR A 467 -15.62 7.33 10.03
CA TYR A 467 -14.55 6.43 10.42
C TYR A 467 -13.75 6.89 11.63
N GLU A 468 -13.80 8.18 11.96
CA GLU A 468 -13.08 8.75 13.10
C GLU A 468 -11.59 8.35 13.08
N CYS A 469 -10.98 8.49 11.89
CA CYS A 469 -9.57 8.18 11.63
C CYS A 469 -8.72 9.38 11.22
N THR A 470 -9.18 10.60 11.45
CA THR A 470 -8.38 11.83 11.28
C THR A 470 -7.80 12.29 12.62
N CYS A 471 -7.09 13.42 12.60
CA CYS A 471 -6.65 14.14 13.80
C CYS A 471 -6.67 15.65 13.52
N PRO A 472 -6.62 16.52 14.55
CA PRO A 472 -6.72 17.97 14.39
C PRO A 472 -5.72 18.55 13.39
N GLU A 473 -4.50 18.02 13.35
CA GLU A 473 -3.42 18.43 12.45
C GLU A 473 -3.72 18.08 10.99
N VAL A 474 -4.27 16.89 10.75
CA VAL A 474 -4.71 16.44 9.43
C VAL A 474 -5.91 17.26 8.96
N ASP A 475 -6.88 17.51 9.85
CA ASP A 475 -8.06 18.33 9.53
C ASP A 475 -7.66 19.78 9.25
N GLN A 476 -6.69 20.33 9.99
CA GLN A 476 -6.12 21.65 9.71
C GLN A 476 -5.40 21.68 8.36
N LEU A 477 -4.58 20.67 8.03
CA LEU A 477 -3.88 20.60 6.74
C LEU A 477 -4.84 20.54 5.56
N THR A 478 -5.89 19.70 5.64
CA THR A 478 -6.88 19.60 4.56
C THR A 478 -7.65 20.89 4.38
N LYS A 479 -8.03 21.57 5.47
CA LYS A 479 -8.65 22.91 5.43
C LYS A 479 -7.72 23.93 4.76
N LEU A 480 -6.47 24.03 5.21
CA LEU A 480 -5.48 24.94 4.64
C LEU A 480 -5.21 24.65 3.17
N ALA A 481 -5.24 23.38 2.76
CA ALA A 481 -5.09 22.98 1.36
C ALA A 481 -6.22 23.53 0.49
N LEU A 482 -7.47 23.43 0.94
CA LEU A 482 -8.61 23.99 0.21
C LEU A 482 -8.52 25.52 0.12
N GLU A 483 -8.16 26.19 1.22
CA GLU A 483 -7.92 27.66 1.24
C GLU A 483 -6.76 28.08 0.34
N ALA A 484 -5.74 27.22 0.16
CA ALA A 484 -4.60 27.46 -0.70
C ALA A 484 -4.91 27.25 -2.20
N GLY A 485 -6.04 26.62 -2.53
CA GLY A 485 -6.52 26.41 -3.90
C GLY A 485 -6.53 24.97 -4.38
N ALA A 486 -6.41 23.97 -3.50
CA ALA A 486 -6.60 22.58 -3.89
C ALA A 486 -8.04 22.32 -4.36
N TYR A 487 -8.19 21.49 -5.40
CA TYR A 487 -9.50 21.01 -5.86
C TYR A 487 -10.15 20.07 -4.82
N GLY A 488 -9.33 19.27 -4.14
CA GLY A 488 -9.74 18.44 -3.01
C GLY A 488 -8.55 18.00 -2.18
N SER A 489 -8.77 17.72 -0.90
CA SER A 489 -7.74 17.31 0.05
C SER A 489 -8.28 16.29 1.05
N ARG A 490 -7.49 15.25 1.34
CA ARG A 490 -7.87 14.18 2.27
C ARG A 490 -6.67 13.56 2.97
N VAL A 491 -6.92 12.91 4.10
CA VAL A 491 -5.96 12.00 4.76
C VAL A 491 -5.61 10.83 3.85
N THR A 492 -4.36 10.34 3.90
CA THR A 492 -3.95 9.12 3.20
C THR A 492 -3.12 8.20 4.09
N GLY A 493 -3.22 6.90 3.84
CA GLY A 493 -2.69 5.86 4.72
C GLY A 493 -3.63 5.62 5.90
N ALA A 494 -3.07 5.14 7.01
CA ALA A 494 -3.87 4.65 8.14
C ALA A 494 -4.57 5.72 8.98
N GLY A 495 -4.31 7.01 8.74
CA GLY A 495 -4.89 8.09 9.53
C GLY A 495 -4.31 8.24 10.95
N TRP A 496 -5.04 8.96 11.79
CA TRP A 496 -4.64 9.42 13.14
C TRP A 496 -3.26 10.12 13.14
N GLY A 497 -2.99 10.89 12.09
CA GLY A 497 -1.70 11.47 11.78
C GLY A 497 -1.28 11.13 10.36
N GLY A 498 0.03 11.09 10.10
CA GLY A 498 0.57 10.76 8.77
C GLY A 498 0.36 11.88 7.75
N CYS A 499 0.07 11.53 6.50
CA CYS A 499 -0.02 12.48 5.39
C CYS A 499 -1.44 12.83 4.99
N THR A 500 -1.56 14.00 4.36
CA THR A 500 -2.66 14.37 3.48
C THR A 500 -2.20 14.31 2.02
N VAL A 501 -3.14 14.10 1.11
CA VAL A 501 -2.96 14.21 -0.34
C VAL A 501 -3.94 15.24 -0.89
N SER A 502 -3.43 16.21 -1.64
CA SER A 502 -4.20 17.32 -2.19
C SER A 502 -4.05 17.38 -3.71
N LEU A 503 -5.15 17.49 -4.45
CA LEU A 503 -5.13 17.66 -5.90
C LEU A 503 -5.03 19.15 -6.24
N VAL A 504 -3.94 19.58 -6.87
CA VAL A 504 -3.62 20.99 -7.11
C VAL A 504 -3.35 21.21 -8.59
N ASP A 505 -3.78 22.34 -9.13
CA ASP A 505 -3.43 22.76 -10.49
C ASP A 505 -1.91 22.89 -10.64
N ASP A 506 -1.33 22.39 -11.74
CA ASP A 506 0.12 22.42 -11.96
C ASP A 506 0.70 23.84 -11.84
N SER A 507 -0.04 24.84 -12.32
CA SER A 507 0.40 26.25 -12.28
C SER A 507 0.43 26.85 -10.88
N GLN A 508 -0.19 26.18 -9.90
CA GLN A 508 -0.37 26.68 -8.54
C GLN A 508 0.46 25.92 -7.49
N VAL A 509 1.19 24.87 -7.87
CA VAL A 509 1.91 24.00 -6.91
C VAL A 509 2.87 24.79 -6.01
N ASP A 510 3.71 25.65 -6.59
CA ASP A 510 4.69 26.42 -5.79
C ASP A 510 3.99 27.41 -4.84
N SER A 511 2.93 28.09 -5.32
CA SER A 511 2.15 29.02 -4.50
C SER A 511 1.40 28.28 -3.39
N PHE A 512 0.88 27.09 -3.68
CA PHE A 512 0.22 26.20 -2.74
C PHE A 512 1.18 25.80 -1.61
N ILE A 513 2.36 25.26 -1.93
CA ILE A 513 3.35 24.83 -0.94
C ILE A 513 3.78 26.01 -0.06
N ALA A 514 4.02 27.19 -0.66
CA ALA A 514 4.37 28.40 0.09
C ALA A 514 3.26 28.81 1.07
N LYS A 515 1.98 28.74 0.67
CA LYS A 515 0.83 29.03 1.53
C LYS A 515 0.70 28.01 2.67
N ILE A 516 0.88 26.72 2.39
CA ILE A 516 0.85 25.69 3.45
C ILE A 516 1.97 25.93 4.46
N LYS A 517 3.20 26.14 4.00
CA LYS A 517 4.35 26.46 4.87
C LYS A 517 4.07 27.67 5.77
N ALA A 518 3.51 28.75 5.22
CA ALA A 518 3.25 29.97 5.97
C ALA A 518 2.16 29.80 7.05
N ASN A 519 1.15 28.96 6.78
CA ASN A 519 -0.06 28.89 7.60
C ASN A 519 -0.14 27.65 8.50
N TYR A 520 0.57 26.57 8.17
CA TYR A 520 0.66 25.38 9.01
C TYR A 520 1.80 25.55 10.01
N GLY A 521 1.44 25.78 11.27
CA GLY A 521 2.39 26.09 12.37
C GLY A 521 3.62 25.18 12.41
N PRO A 522 3.48 23.85 12.34
CA PRO A 522 4.61 22.92 12.36
C PRO A 522 5.63 23.07 11.22
N TYR A 523 5.31 23.78 10.14
CA TYR A 523 6.22 23.97 8.99
C TYR A 523 7.00 25.28 9.02
N ARG A 524 6.69 26.21 9.94
CA ARG A 524 7.21 27.58 9.90
C ARG A 524 8.74 27.67 9.88
N ASP A 525 9.40 26.80 10.63
CA ASP A 525 10.86 26.80 10.78
C ASP A 525 11.56 25.79 9.85
N LEU A 526 10.81 25.07 9.00
CA LEU A 526 11.37 24.08 8.08
C LEU A 526 11.83 24.75 6.79
N GLU A 527 13.06 24.45 6.39
CA GLU A 527 13.69 24.96 5.17
C GLU A 527 14.39 23.85 4.40
N GLY A 528 14.64 24.09 3.11
CA GLY A 528 15.45 23.22 2.26
C GLY A 528 14.95 21.76 2.26
N ASP A 529 15.84 20.83 2.57
CA ASP A 529 15.53 19.39 2.57
C ASP A 529 14.54 19.00 3.66
N ALA A 530 14.60 19.64 4.84
CA ALA A 530 13.67 19.35 5.93
C ALA A 530 12.23 19.72 5.56
N LEU A 531 12.02 20.78 4.78
CA LEU A 531 10.69 21.11 4.25
C LEU A 531 10.27 20.15 3.14
N ARG A 532 11.18 19.82 2.22
CA ARG A 532 10.89 18.91 1.09
C ARG A 532 10.57 17.49 1.53
N GLU A 533 11.08 17.05 2.68
CA GLU A 533 10.72 15.75 3.27
C GLU A 533 9.28 15.70 3.80
N VAL A 534 8.70 16.84 4.16
CA VAL A 534 7.38 16.90 4.81
C VAL A 534 6.28 17.38 3.87
N ILE A 535 6.60 18.16 2.84
CA ILE A 535 5.66 18.57 1.81
C ILE A 535 6.31 18.55 0.43
N PHE A 536 5.70 17.83 -0.50
CA PHE A 536 6.22 17.71 -1.87
C PHE A 536 5.11 17.42 -2.87
N ALA A 537 5.34 17.88 -4.10
CA ALA A 537 4.51 17.56 -5.23
C ALA A 537 4.96 16.24 -5.85
N THR A 538 4.01 15.45 -6.35
CA THR A 538 4.27 14.22 -7.07
C THR A 538 3.21 13.99 -8.15
N LYS A 539 3.66 13.49 -9.29
CA LYS A 539 2.78 12.91 -10.32
C LYS A 539 2.74 11.37 -10.17
N PRO A 540 1.70 10.71 -10.71
CA PRO A 540 1.68 9.26 -10.77
C PRO A 540 2.86 8.74 -11.59
N SER A 541 3.72 7.97 -10.94
CA SER A 541 4.93 7.38 -11.52
C SER A 541 4.65 5.98 -12.08
N SER A 542 5.52 5.50 -12.97
CA SER A 542 5.61 4.07 -13.25
C SER A 542 6.09 3.28 -12.01
N GLY A 543 5.74 1.99 -11.98
CA GLY A 543 6.11 1.04 -10.95
C GLY A 543 7.58 0.60 -11.00
N VAL A 544 7.84 -0.62 -10.54
CA VAL A 544 9.20 -1.16 -10.45
C VAL A 544 9.93 -1.22 -11.79
N CYS A 545 11.26 -1.08 -11.73
CA CYS A 545 12.15 -1.40 -12.83
C CYS A 545 13.55 -1.77 -12.32
N VAL A 546 14.32 -2.43 -13.18
CA VAL A 546 15.75 -2.66 -13.00
C VAL A 546 16.51 -1.95 -14.10
N TYR A 547 17.63 -1.34 -13.74
CA TYR A 547 18.64 -0.92 -14.70
C TYR A 547 19.84 -1.83 -14.59
N LYS A 548 20.24 -2.43 -15.71
CA LYS A 548 21.40 -3.29 -15.86
C LYS A 548 22.53 -2.50 -16.50
N PHE A 549 23.70 -2.49 -15.86
CA PHE A 549 24.89 -1.91 -16.44
C PHE A 549 25.47 -2.88 -17.47
N THR A 550 25.74 -2.37 -18.67
CA THR A 550 26.53 -3.10 -19.69
C THR A 550 28.00 -2.85 -19.43
N GLU A 551 28.81 -3.90 -19.47
CA GLU A 551 30.28 -3.83 -19.33
C GLU A 551 30.96 -3.03 -20.45
#